data_AF-A0AAN1WKR1-F1
#
_entry.id   AF-A0AAN1WKR1-F1
#
_cell.length_a   1.000
_cell.length_b   1.000
_cell.length_c   1.000
_cell.angle_alpha   90.00
_cell.angle_beta   90.00
_cell.angle_gamma   90.00
#
_symmetry.space_group_name_H-M   'P 1'
#
loop_
_entity.id
_entity.type
_entity.pdbx_description
1 polymer ?
#
loop_
_entity_poly.entity_id
_entity_poly.type
_entity_poly.pdbx_seq_one_letter_code
_entity_poly.pdbx_strand_id
1 'polypeptide(L)'
;MTYSKLSPKELGTVEAILIGFNKHQLPRLLEIQERVNHGEMLNEFELVFLEETLQEVQDTEYFADRHPEYQKLVAEVASLYECITHKARANQEGS
;
A
#
# COMPACT_ATOMS: atom_id res chain seq x y z
N MET A 1 4.70 10.06 -27.80
CA MET A 1 3.58 9.77 -26.88
C MET A 1 3.55 10.87 -25.84
N THR A 2 2.54 11.72 -25.89
CA THR A 2 2.34 12.84 -24.95
C THR A 2 1.81 12.27 -23.63
N TYR A 3 2.59 12.40 -22.57
CA TYR A 3 2.16 12.10 -21.20
C TYR A 3 0.91 12.93 -20.90
N SER A 4 -0.22 12.27 -20.63
CA SER A 4 -1.46 12.95 -20.26
C SER A 4 -1.25 13.66 -18.93
N LYS A 5 -1.14 14.99 -18.98
CA LYS A 5 -1.33 15.84 -17.81
C LYS A 5 -2.68 15.50 -17.21
N LEU A 6 -2.69 15.13 -15.93
CA LEU A 6 -3.90 15.02 -15.12
C LEU A 6 -4.76 16.28 -15.31
N SER A 7 -6.07 16.11 -15.47
CA SER A 7 -6.98 17.24 -15.35
C SER A 7 -6.87 17.82 -13.93
N PRO A 8 -7.20 19.10 -13.71
CA PRO A 8 -7.15 19.69 -12.37
C PRO A 8 -7.96 18.93 -11.32
N LYS A 9 -9.07 18.29 -11.74
CA LYS A 9 -9.89 17.46 -10.86
C LYS A 9 -9.17 16.16 -10.48
N GLU A 10 -8.60 15.46 -11.47
CA GLU A 10 -7.83 14.23 -11.22
C GLU A 10 -6.61 14.52 -10.36
N LEU A 11 -5.93 15.65 -10.59
CA LEU A 11 -4.80 16.09 -9.77
C LEU A 11 -5.20 16.29 -8.30
N GLY A 12 -6.32 16.97 -8.04
CA GLY A 12 -6.81 17.17 -6.67
C GLY A 12 -7.23 15.86 -5.99
N THR A 13 -7.81 14.92 -6.73
CA THR A 13 -8.14 13.58 -6.21
C THR A 13 -6.88 12.79 -5.86
N VAL A 14 -5.89 12.78 -6.74
CA VAL A 14 -4.62 12.06 -6.54
C VAL A 14 -3.83 12.65 -5.38
N GLU A 15 -3.78 13.98 -5.29
CA GLU A 15 -3.14 14.67 -4.18
C GLU A 15 -3.80 14.31 -2.84
N ALA A 16 -5.14 14.26 -2.78
CA ALA A 16 -5.85 13.84 -1.57
C ALA A 16 -5.55 12.38 -1.19
N ILE A 17 -5.50 11.46 -2.16
CA ILE A 17 -5.16 10.05 -1.95
C ILE A 17 -3.72 9.93 -1.43
N LEU A 18 -2.76 10.58 -2.07
CA LEU A 18 -1.35 10.54 -1.67
C LEU A 18 -1.12 11.14 -0.27
N ILE A 19 -1.77 12.25 0.03
CA ILE A 19 -1.72 12.86 1.36
C ILE A 19 -2.32 11.90 2.40
N GLY A 20 -3.46 11.27 2.09
CA GLY A 20 -4.11 10.29 2.94
C GLY A 20 -3.21 9.07 3.21
N PHE A 21 -2.65 8.50 2.15
CA PHE A 21 -1.71 7.39 2.22
C PHE A 21 -0.51 7.75 3.11
N ASN A 22 0.16 8.86 2.82
CA ASN A 22 1.37 9.28 3.53
C ASN A 22 1.11 9.62 5.01
N LYS A 23 -0.05 10.21 5.34
CA LYS A 23 -0.37 10.62 6.72
C LYS A 23 -0.99 9.52 7.56
N HIS A 24 -1.65 8.54 6.95
CA HIS A 24 -2.46 7.55 7.67
C HIS A 24 -2.07 6.11 7.37
N GLN A 25 -2.12 5.69 6.10
CA GLN A 25 -1.90 4.28 5.74
C GLN A 25 -0.43 3.87 5.89
N LEU A 26 0.50 4.68 5.37
CA LEU A 26 1.94 4.36 5.39
C LEU A 26 2.51 4.21 6.81
N PRO A 27 2.28 5.14 7.76
CA PRO A 27 2.77 4.97 9.12
C PRO A 27 2.28 3.68 9.78
N ARG A 28 1.01 3.31 9.54
CA ARG A 28 0.42 2.09 10.09
C ARG A 28 1.02 0.83 9.46
N LEU A 29 1.23 0.81 8.14
CA LEU A 29 1.90 -0.30 7.46
C LEU A 29 3.32 -0.51 7.97
N LEU A 30 4.07 0.56 8.20
CA LEU A 30 5.43 0.49 8.74
C LEU A 30 5.45 -0.04 10.19
N GLU A 31 4.50 0.37 11.03
CA GLU A 31 4.34 -0.17 12.38
C GLU A 31 4.04 -1.68 12.37
N ILE A 32 3.12 -2.11 11.50
CA ILE A 32 2.81 -3.53 11.32
C ILE A 32 4.05 -4.29 10.83
N GLN A 33 4.78 -3.73 9.85
CA GLN A 33 6.01 -4.31 9.32
C GLN A 33 7.06 -4.53 10.42
N GLU A 34 7.28 -3.54 11.28
CA GLU A 34 8.23 -3.63 12.39
C GLU A 34 7.84 -4.76 13.35
N ARG A 35 6.55 -4.84 13.72
CA ARG A 35 6.04 -5.86 14.64
C ARG A 35 6.17 -7.28 14.08
N VAL A 36 5.77 -7.51 12.81
CA VAL A 36 5.97 -8.83 12.18
C VAL A 36 7.46 -9.14 12.01
N ASN A 37 8.33 -8.15 11.81
CA ASN A 37 9.77 -8.39 11.78
C ASN A 37 10.33 -8.86 13.13
N HIS A 38 9.72 -8.45 14.25
CA HIS A 38 10.02 -8.94 15.59
C HIS A 38 9.41 -10.30 15.94
N GLY A 39 8.70 -10.93 15.01
CA GLY A 39 8.11 -12.27 15.22
C GLY A 39 6.67 -12.25 15.73
N GLU A 40 6.03 -11.08 15.82
CA GLU A 40 4.63 -11.00 16.20
C GLU A 40 3.71 -11.55 15.10
N MET A 41 2.61 -12.17 15.51
CA MET A 41 1.52 -12.54 14.60
C MET A 41 0.60 -11.34 14.34
N LEU A 42 0.03 -11.28 13.14
CA LEU A 42 -1.04 -10.34 12.84
C LEU A 42 -2.31 -10.70 13.63
N ASN A 43 -2.99 -9.69 14.16
CA ASN A 43 -4.34 -9.87 14.70
C ASN A 43 -5.41 -9.71 13.60
N GLU A 44 -6.65 -10.07 13.92
CA GLU A 44 -7.78 -10.02 12.99
C GLU A 44 -8.00 -8.61 12.41
N PHE A 45 -7.85 -7.56 13.22
CA PHE A 45 -8.00 -6.18 12.75
C PHE A 45 -6.92 -5.78 11.75
N GLU A 46 -5.70 -6.25 11.93
CA GLU A 46 -4.59 -6.00 11.01
C GLU A 46 -4.74 -6.77 9.70
N LEU A 47 -5.26 -8.00 9.76
CA LEU A 47 -5.58 -8.77 8.56
C LEU A 47 -6.64 -8.05 7.73
N VAL A 48 -7.74 -7.62 8.34
CA VAL A 48 -8.79 -6.86 7.65
C VAL A 48 -8.24 -5.56 7.07
N PHE A 49 -7.45 -4.81 7.85
CA PHE A 49 -6.82 -3.58 7.36
C PHE A 49 -5.91 -3.82 6.15
N LEU A 50 -5.08 -4.86 6.17
CA LEU A 50 -4.18 -5.19 5.07
C LEU A 50 -4.96 -5.64 3.82
N GLU A 51 -6.03 -6.42 3.98
CA GLU A 51 -6.89 -6.84 2.86
C GLU A 51 -7.60 -5.65 2.22
N GLU A 52 -8.25 -4.79 3.01
CA GLU A 52 -8.98 -3.62 2.51
C GLU A 52 -8.05 -2.66 1.77
N THR A 53 -6.89 -2.37 2.36
CA THR A 53 -5.95 -1.41 1.77
C THR A 53 -5.19 -1.97 0.56
N LEU A 54 -4.95 -3.28 0.50
CA LEU A 54 -4.41 -3.92 -0.70
C LEU A 54 -5.41 -3.87 -1.86
N GLN A 55 -6.70 -4.10 -1.58
CA GLN A 55 -7.75 -4.01 -2.61
C GLN A 55 -7.84 -2.59 -3.17
N GLU A 56 -7.77 -1.55 -2.33
CA GLU A 56 -7.73 -0.16 -2.79
C GLU A 56 -6.52 0.13 -3.71
N VAL A 57 -5.34 -0.42 -3.38
CA VAL A 57 -4.15 -0.27 -4.23
C VAL A 57 -4.34 -0.97 -5.57
N GLN A 58 -4.90 -2.18 -5.59
CA GLN A 58 -5.19 -2.93 -6.82
C GLN A 58 -6.21 -2.20 -7.71
N ASP A 59 -7.28 -1.68 -7.11
CA ASP A 59 -8.31 -0.92 -7.81
C ASP A 59 -7.76 0.39 -8.42
N THR A 60 -6.62 0.87 -7.90
CA THR A 60 -5.92 2.05 -8.40
C THR A 60 -4.73 1.73 -9.31
N GLU A 61 -4.41 0.47 -9.62
CA GLU A 61 -3.30 0.11 -10.51
C GLU A 61 -3.44 0.69 -11.92
N TYR A 62 -4.66 0.72 -12.47
CA TYR A 62 -4.95 1.34 -13.76
C TYR A 62 -4.55 2.83 -13.82
N PHE A 63 -4.51 3.50 -12.67
CA PHE A 63 -4.03 4.88 -12.59
C PHE A 63 -2.51 4.94 -12.86
N ALA A 64 -1.73 4.01 -12.31
CA ALA A 64 -0.29 3.93 -12.56
C ALA A 64 0.05 3.56 -14.02
N ASP A 65 -0.79 2.74 -14.66
CA ASP A 65 -0.65 2.44 -16.10
C ASP A 65 -0.76 3.68 -16.99
N ARG A 66 -1.56 4.66 -16.55
CA ARG A 66 -1.78 5.92 -17.28
C ARG A 66 -0.82 7.02 -16.88
N HIS A 67 -0.19 6.88 -15.72
CA HIS A 67 0.69 7.85 -15.10
C HIS A 67 1.99 7.16 -14.64
N PRO A 68 2.94 6.95 -15.56
CA PRO A 68 4.20 6.25 -15.30
C PRO A 68 5.00 6.83 -14.13
N GLU A 69 4.81 8.12 -13.83
CA GLU A 69 5.40 8.79 -12.67
C GLU A 69 5.02 8.16 -11.32
N TYR A 70 3.87 7.47 -11.23
CA TYR A 70 3.43 6.78 -10.02
C TYR A 70 3.73 5.28 -10.02
N GLN A 71 4.20 4.70 -11.14
CA GLN A 71 4.52 3.26 -11.21
C GLN A 71 5.50 2.84 -10.12
N LYS A 72 6.55 3.64 -9.88
CA LYS A 72 7.52 3.36 -8.83
C LYS A 72 6.88 3.35 -7.45
N LEU A 73 6.02 4.33 -7.16
CA LEU A 73 5.34 4.42 -5.87
C LEU A 73 4.43 3.21 -5.65
N VAL A 74 3.59 2.88 -6.64
CA VAL A 74 2.68 1.72 -6.55
C VAL A 74 3.45 0.42 -6.35
N ALA A 75 4.57 0.23 -7.06
CA ALA A 75 5.44 -0.93 -6.88
C ALA A 75 6.06 -1.00 -5.48
N GLU A 76 6.52 0.12 -4.92
CA GLU A 76 7.07 0.18 -3.56
C GLU A 76 5.99 -0.15 -2.51
N VAL A 77 4.76 0.34 -2.71
CA VAL A 77 3.62 0.04 -1.83
C VAL A 77 3.25 -1.45 -1.91
N ALA A 78 3.11 -2.01 -3.12
CA ALA A 78 2.83 -3.43 -3.31
C ALA A 78 3.90 -4.32 -2.66
N SER A 79 5.19 -3.97 -2.83
CA SER A 79 6.30 -4.69 -2.19
C SER A 79 6.25 -4.63 -0.67
N LEU A 80 5.80 -3.52 -0.07
CA LEU A 80 5.60 -3.40 1.38
C LEU A 80 4.53 -4.38 1.87
N TYR A 81 3.39 -4.47 1.17
CA TYR A 81 2.34 -5.45 1.49
C TYR A 81 2.84 -6.90 1.40
N GLU A 82 3.54 -7.24 0.31
CA GLU A 82 4.12 -8.57 0.14
C GLU A 82 5.09 -8.93 1.27
N CYS A 83 5.94 -7.98 1.67
CA CYS A 83 6.90 -8.17 2.76
C CYS A 83 6.20 -8.46 4.09
N ILE A 84 5.17 -7.66 4.42
CA ILE A 84 4.37 -7.83 5.65
C ILE A 84 3.69 -9.20 5.65
N THR A 85 2.97 -9.54 4.58
CA THR A 85 2.20 -10.79 4.48
C THR A 85 3.11 -12.01 4.52
N HIS A 86 4.24 -11.98 3.79
CA HIS A 86 5.19 -13.08 3.80
C HIS A 86 5.79 -13.29 5.20
N LYS A 87 6.15 -12.20 5.89
CA LYS A 87 6.74 -12.28 7.23
C LYS A 87 5.71 -12.73 8.27
N ALA A 88 4.49 -12.21 8.20
CA ALA A 88 3.38 -12.62 9.06
C ALA A 88 3.10 -14.12 8.96
N ARG A 89 3.05 -14.66 7.75
CA ARG A 89 2.85 -16.10 7.53
C ARG A 89 3.98 -16.93 8.15
N ALA A 90 5.24 -16.51 7.96
CA ALA A 90 6.37 -17.21 8.56
C ALA A 90 6.31 -17.23 10.10
N ASN A 91 5.82 -16.15 10.72
CA ASN A 91 5.61 -16.11 12.17
C ASN A 91 4.47 -17.03 12.63
N GLN A 92 3.44 -17.23 11.79
CA GLN A 92 2.36 -18.17 12.09
C GLN A 92 2.81 -19.63 12.03
N GLU A 93 3.65 -19.98 11.06
CA GLU A 93 4.17 -21.36 10.87
C GLU A 93 5.24 -21.74 11.90
N GLY A 94 5.89 -20.76 12.54
CA GLY A 94 6.94 -20.96 13.53
C GLY A 94 6.49 -20.97 15.00
N SER A 95 5.19 -20.82 15.26
CA SER A 95 4.56 -20.83 16.60
C SER A 95 4.04 -22.23 16.94
#